data_AF-A0A6G6WWG1-F1
#
_entry.id   AF-A0A6G6WWG1-F1
#
_cell.length_a   1.000
_cell.length_b   1.000
_cell.length_c   1.000
_cell.angle_alpha   90.00
_cell.angle_beta   90.00
_cell.angle_gamma   90.00
#
_symmetry.space_group_name_H-M   'P 1'
#
loop_
_entity.id
_entity.type
_entity.pdbx_description
1 polymer ?
#
loop_
_entity_poly.entity_id
_entity_poly.type
_entity_poly.pdbx_seq_one_letter_code
_entity_poly.pdbx_strand_id
1 'polypeptide(L)'
;MPRKMDPLLDSFGTLAPYTPTLRERLAEALRAAFGEEKAHDLGMLWDNSPLSAATEVYDAGRMAASGNLKGATMTAALALVPGRKVVKEAAEKTVKTAEKLGEFFDYSRLGELSKQPQHGLLRYVPPRGVPQRTIDLRANPDVRRGMLETIDRGLSMGGANWYNTEPLLEKFVEILGRRRGYEAFRKFIGYVAAASPKARVAESVRNGSYYYMRDVSGKGLPIVGETNPQPYGNPFQRRHQMNAHRVAAGGLNPLTHPKTASFLENLSGNPTPVTIDMHAFKLPAILAQDPRYLVTAYKTGIKGAPRLNVRQAVESGQMQMSGLRPAHWQAIPRKTEYGALEDYYTGLGRELGMPPSQTQASAWIGGGSLTGVASDGLKPFVEIVQDRVNKTAKAYGVPPDQIWRDFIRGKISLIALGGGAALTMGTANQSQPTTAGRE
;
A
#
# COMPACT_ATOMS: atom_id res chain seq x y z
N MET A 1 38.98 -56.95 -26.54
CA MET A 1 38.09 -57.47 -25.48
C MET A 1 38.02 -56.48 -24.33
N PRO A 2 36.90 -55.79 -24.11
CA PRO A 2 36.59 -55.16 -22.83
C PRO A 2 35.55 -56.00 -22.06
N ARG A 3 35.71 -56.09 -20.74
CA ARG A 3 34.80 -56.83 -19.85
C ARG A 3 33.43 -56.15 -19.78
N LYS A 4 32.39 -56.95 -20.00
CA LYS A 4 30.99 -56.65 -19.71
C LYS A 4 30.77 -56.42 -18.22
N MET A 5 29.94 -55.44 -17.89
CA MET A 5 29.11 -55.47 -16.68
C MET A 5 27.67 -55.15 -17.11
N ASP A 6 26.77 -56.06 -16.73
CA ASP A 6 25.33 -56.00 -16.93
C ASP A 6 24.63 -55.31 -15.72
N PRO A 7 23.35 -54.94 -15.85
CA PRO A 7 22.70 -53.85 -15.13
C PRO A 7 21.94 -54.31 -13.88
N LEU A 8 21.84 -53.41 -12.90
CA LEU A 8 20.80 -53.42 -11.88
C LEU A 8 20.11 -52.05 -11.85
N LEU A 9 18.97 -51.98 -12.55
CA LEU A 9 17.75 -51.35 -12.05
C LEU A 9 17.48 -51.94 -10.65
N ASP A 10 16.97 -51.27 -9.63
CA ASP A 10 15.86 -50.31 -9.55
C ASP A 10 15.84 -49.73 -8.12
N SER A 11 15.06 -48.68 -7.87
CA SER A 11 14.74 -48.07 -6.56
C SER A 11 15.67 -46.99 -5.98
N PHE A 12 15.70 -45.82 -6.61
CA PHE A 12 15.69 -44.56 -5.83
C PHE A 12 14.51 -43.71 -6.29
N GLY A 13 13.42 -43.81 -5.53
CA GLY A 13 12.26 -42.96 -5.68
C GLY A 13 12.63 -41.48 -5.51
N THR A 14 12.08 -40.67 -6.40
CA THR A 14 11.99 -39.22 -6.32
C THR A 14 11.54 -38.78 -4.92
N LEU A 15 12.45 -38.25 -4.09
CA LEU A 15 12.09 -37.48 -2.90
C LEU A 15 11.51 -36.15 -3.36
N ALA A 16 10.18 -36.05 -3.35
CA ALA A 16 9.49 -34.77 -3.40
C ALA A 16 9.96 -33.87 -2.23
N PRO A 17 10.03 -32.53 -2.40
CA PRO A 17 10.41 -31.64 -1.31
C PRO A 17 9.41 -31.79 -0.15
N TYR A 18 9.94 -32.14 1.02
CA TYR A 18 9.18 -32.20 2.27
C TYR A 18 8.46 -30.86 2.48
N THR A 19 7.14 -30.88 2.33
CA THR A 19 6.31 -29.71 2.58
C THR A 19 5.75 -29.90 3.97
N PRO A 20 6.23 -29.17 4.99
CA PRO A 20 5.79 -29.42 6.35
C PRO A 20 4.29 -29.24 6.44
N THR A 21 3.63 -30.18 7.13
CA THR A 21 2.18 -30.14 7.31
C THR A 21 1.78 -28.85 8.02
N LEU A 22 0.52 -28.41 7.88
CA LEU A 22 0.02 -27.23 8.62
C LEU A 22 0.29 -27.36 10.13
N ARG A 23 0.21 -28.60 10.64
CA ARG A 23 0.50 -28.97 12.02
C ARG A 23 1.95 -28.67 12.42
N GLU A 24 2.91 -29.04 11.59
CA GLU A 24 4.34 -28.81 11.84
C GLU A 24 4.69 -27.32 11.78
N ARG A 25 4.15 -26.59 10.79
CA ARG A 25 4.36 -25.14 10.66
C ARG A 25 3.80 -24.38 11.86
N LEU A 26 2.67 -24.84 12.39
CA LEU A 26 2.05 -24.24 13.56
C LEU A 26 2.81 -24.58 14.85
N ALA A 27 3.25 -25.82 15.02
CA ALA A 27 4.08 -26.23 16.15
C ALA A 27 5.38 -25.42 16.22
N GLU A 28 6.02 -25.19 15.06
CA GLU A 28 7.20 -24.35 14.94
C GLU A 28 6.92 -22.89 15.29
N ALA A 29 5.79 -22.33 14.82
CA ALA A 29 5.37 -20.97 15.17
C ALA A 29 5.05 -20.82 16.67
N LEU A 30 4.42 -21.81 17.30
CA LEU A 30 4.12 -21.81 18.73
C LEU A 30 5.39 -21.91 19.58
N ARG A 31 6.34 -22.77 19.20
CA ARG A 31 7.67 -22.83 19.85
C ARG A 31 8.40 -21.50 19.74
N ALA A 32 8.38 -20.88 18.55
CA ALA A 32 9.03 -19.59 18.33
C ALA A 32 8.41 -18.45 19.15
N ALA A 33 7.10 -18.48 19.38
CA ALA A 33 6.39 -17.43 20.11
C ALA A 33 6.41 -17.63 21.64
N PHE A 34 6.45 -18.87 22.12
CA PHE A 34 6.15 -19.17 23.53
C PHE A 34 7.16 -20.09 24.23
N GLY A 35 8.18 -20.62 23.53
CA GLY A 35 9.14 -21.58 24.06
C GLY A 35 8.65 -23.04 23.97
N GLU A 36 9.58 -24.00 24.10
CA GLU A 36 9.28 -25.43 23.89
C GLU A 36 8.25 -26.00 24.87
N GLU A 37 8.42 -25.70 26.17
CA GLU A 37 7.56 -26.20 27.24
C GLU A 37 6.11 -25.71 27.06
N LYS A 38 5.94 -24.42 26.77
CA LYS A 38 4.63 -23.81 26.55
C LYS A 38 3.99 -24.23 25.22
N ALA A 39 4.80 -24.51 24.20
CA ALA A 39 4.33 -25.06 22.93
C ALA A 39 3.91 -26.52 23.05
N HIS A 40 4.56 -27.31 23.92
CA HIS A 40 4.16 -28.67 24.25
C HIS A 40 2.80 -28.68 24.97
N ASP A 41 2.61 -27.81 25.97
CA ASP A 41 1.32 -27.68 26.67
C ASP A 41 0.19 -27.24 25.72
N LEU A 42 0.47 -26.30 24.82
CA LEU A 42 -0.46 -25.89 23.76
C LEU A 42 -0.70 -26.99 22.71
N GLY A 43 0.29 -27.85 22.48
CA GLY A 43 0.20 -29.05 21.62
C GLY A 43 -0.62 -30.18 22.25
N MET A 44 -0.53 -30.39 23.57
CA MET A 44 -1.38 -31.33 24.31
C MET A 44 -2.86 -30.91 24.30
N LEU A 45 -3.12 -29.60 24.25
CA LEU A 45 -4.46 -29.04 24.07
C LEU A 45 -5.01 -29.23 22.65
N TRP A 46 -4.14 -29.48 21.67
CA TRP A 46 -4.49 -29.75 20.27
C TRP A 46 -4.97 -31.18 20.05
N ASP A 47 -4.37 -32.17 20.71
CA ASP A 47 -4.77 -33.59 20.53
C ASP A 47 -6.22 -33.87 20.96
N ASN A 48 -6.85 -32.94 21.69
CA ASN A 48 -8.23 -33.03 22.17
C ASN A 48 -9.18 -31.97 21.59
N SER A 49 -8.81 -31.24 20.51
CA SER A 49 -9.69 -30.23 19.90
C SER A 49 -9.94 -30.46 18.40
N PRO A 50 -11.16 -30.19 17.89
CA PRO A 50 -11.42 -30.24 16.47
C PRO A 50 -10.59 -29.18 15.73
N LEU A 51 -9.94 -29.59 14.62
CA LEU A 51 -8.99 -28.83 13.81
C LEU A 51 -9.47 -27.41 13.41
N SER A 52 -10.79 -27.20 13.37
CA SER A 52 -11.43 -25.92 13.03
C SER A 52 -11.16 -24.82 14.06
N ALA A 53 -11.25 -25.12 15.36
CA ALA A 53 -11.13 -24.11 16.42
C ALA A 53 -9.73 -23.50 16.50
N ALA A 54 -8.70 -24.29 16.26
CA ALA A 54 -7.32 -23.82 16.31
C ALA A 54 -6.91 -23.04 15.05
N THR A 55 -7.52 -23.36 13.91
CA THR A 55 -7.40 -22.58 12.66
C THR A 55 -8.05 -21.21 12.84
N GLU A 56 -9.23 -21.16 13.46
CA GLU A 56 -9.94 -19.90 13.78
C GLU A 56 -9.13 -19.01 14.73
N VAL A 57 -8.51 -19.57 15.78
CA VAL A 57 -7.65 -18.79 16.69
C VAL A 57 -6.39 -18.26 15.97
N TYR A 58 -5.78 -19.07 15.09
CA TYR A 58 -4.63 -18.65 14.29
C TYR A 58 -4.99 -17.51 13.32
N ASP A 59 -6.14 -17.62 12.65
CA ASP A 59 -6.65 -16.61 11.73
C ASP A 59 -7.04 -15.32 12.46
N ALA A 60 -7.67 -15.44 13.64
CA ALA A 60 -7.96 -14.30 14.50
C ALA A 60 -6.67 -13.55 14.91
N GLY A 61 -5.61 -14.29 15.27
CA GLY A 61 -4.30 -13.72 15.59
C GLY A 61 -3.67 -12.98 14.41
N ARG A 62 -3.73 -13.55 13.20
CA ARG A 62 -3.28 -12.89 11.96
C ARG A 62 -4.10 -11.64 11.61
N MET A 63 -5.41 -11.70 11.80
CA MET A 63 -6.32 -10.57 11.55
C MET A 63 -6.03 -9.43 12.54
N ALA A 64 -5.78 -9.74 13.82
CA ALA A 64 -5.40 -8.75 14.82
C ALA A 64 -4.03 -8.11 14.51
N ALA A 65 -3.04 -8.92 14.13
CA ALA A 65 -1.70 -8.44 13.76
C ALA A 65 -1.69 -7.55 12.50
N SER A 66 -2.68 -7.69 11.62
CA SER A 66 -2.86 -6.87 10.42
C SER A 66 -3.77 -5.65 10.63
N GLY A 67 -4.29 -5.45 11.86
CA GLY A 67 -5.17 -4.34 12.21
C GLY A 67 -6.64 -4.54 11.81
N ASN A 68 -7.01 -5.71 11.28
CA ASN A 68 -8.41 -6.08 11.04
C ASN A 68 -9.04 -6.60 12.35
N LEU A 69 -9.27 -5.67 13.27
CA LEU A 69 -9.76 -5.97 14.62
C LEU A 69 -11.20 -6.53 14.59
N LYS A 70 -12.03 -6.12 13.63
CA LYS A 70 -13.41 -6.60 13.48
C LYS A 70 -13.46 -8.07 13.01
N GLY A 71 -12.63 -8.44 12.04
CA GLY A 71 -12.47 -9.84 11.60
C GLY A 71 -11.88 -10.70 12.72
N ALA A 72 -10.84 -10.22 13.40
CA ALA A 72 -10.26 -10.91 14.56
C ALA A 72 -11.28 -11.14 15.69
N THR A 73 -12.17 -10.17 15.92
CA THR A 73 -13.23 -10.24 16.93
C THR A 73 -14.30 -11.26 16.57
N MET A 74 -14.76 -11.30 15.31
CA MET A 74 -15.73 -12.30 14.85
C MET A 74 -15.16 -13.73 14.92
N THR A 75 -13.92 -13.92 14.46
CA THR A 75 -13.26 -15.23 14.48
C THR A 75 -12.92 -15.68 15.90
N ALA A 76 -12.53 -14.76 16.79
CA ALA A 76 -12.36 -15.06 18.22
C ALA A 76 -13.69 -15.35 18.92
N ALA A 77 -14.79 -14.72 18.52
CA ALA A 77 -16.12 -14.98 19.05
C ALA A 77 -16.66 -16.37 18.65
N LEU A 78 -16.32 -16.85 17.45
CA LEU A 78 -16.60 -18.23 17.01
C LEU A 78 -15.79 -19.27 17.79
N ALA A 79 -14.56 -18.93 18.20
CA ALA A 79 -13.71 -19.77 19.04
C ALA A 79 -14.12 -19.82 20.53
N LEU A 80 -15.16 -19.09 20.96
CA LEU A 80 -15.69 -19.10 22.33
C LEU A 80 -16.54 -20.36 22.60
N VAL A 81 -15.89 -21.52 22.62
CA VAL A 81 -16.37 -22.71 23.34
C VAL A 81 -16.10 -22.47 24.86
N PRO A 82 -17.01 -22.87 25.77
CA PRO A 82 -16.88 -22.54 27.20
C PRO A 82 -15.60 -23.13 27.83
N GLY A 83 -14.89 -22.34 28.65
CA GLY A 83 -13.89 -22.88 29.59
C GLY A 83 -12.61 -22.09 29.86
N ARG A 84 -12.34 -20.94 29.21
CA ARG A 84 -11.04 -20.23 29.40
C ARG A 84 -11.21 -18.75 29.74
N LYS A 85 -11.25 -18.45 31.04
CA LYS A 85 -11.34 -17.10 31.62
C LYS A 85 -10.28 -16.13 31.06
N VAL A 86 -9.03 -16.58 30.88
CA VAL A 86 -7.92 -15.76 30.36
C VAL A 86 -8.12 -15.34 28.90
N VAL A 87 -8.68 -16.22 28.07
CA VAL A 87 -8.96 -15.92 26.65
C VAL A 87 -10.12 -14.95 26.53
N LYS A 88 -11.15 -15.11 27.36
CA LYS A 88 -12.30 -14.21 27.45
C LYS A 88 -11.87 -12.81 27.90
N GLU A 89 -11.05 -12.69 28.95
CA GLU A 89 -10.56 -11.38 29.44
C GLU A 89 -9.64 -10.68 28.41
N ALA A 90 -8.78 -11.43 27.70
CA ALA A 90 -7.96 -10.88 26.63
C ALA A 90 -8.79 -10.45 25.41
N ALA A 91 -9.80 -11.24 25.02
CA ALA A 91 -10.74 -10.91 23.97
C ALA A 91 -11.58 -9.68 24.35
N GLU A 92 -12.17 -9.64 25.55
CA GLU A 92 -12.93 -8.49 26.05
C GLU A 92 -12.08 -7.22 26.15
N LYS A 93 -10.81 -7.33 26.56
CA LYS A 93 -9.89 -6.17 26.56
C LYS A 93 -9.54 -5.71 25.15
N THR A 94 -9.39 -6.63 24.20
CA THR A 94 -9.11 -6.33 22.78
C THR A 94 -10.33 -5.71 22.10
N VAL A 95 -11.52 -6.26 22.34
CA VAL A 95 -12.82 -5.73 21.88
C VAL A 95 -13.06 -4.35 22.48
N LYS A 96 -12.93 -4.17 23.80
CA LYS A 96 -13.05 -2.84 24.44
C LYS A 96 -12.03 -1.83 23.95
N THR A 97 -10.82 -2.26 23.57
CA THR A 97 -9.80 -1.37 22.98
C THR A 97 -10.13 -1.03 21.52
N ALA A 98 -10.66 -1.97 20.75
CA ALA A 98 -11.14 -1.76 19.39
C ALA A 98 -12.40 -0.87 19.35
N GLU A 99 -13.32 -1.05 20.29
CA GLU A 99 -14.51 -0.22 20.50
C GLU A 99 -14.15 1.18 21.01
N LYS A 100 -13.15 1.32 21.90
CA LYS A 100 -12.67 2.64 22.36
C LYS A 100 -11.91 3.42 21.31
N LEU A 101 -11.30 2.75 20.33
CA LEU A 101 -10.68 3.39 19.17
C LEU A 101 -11.68 3.60 18.04
N GLY A 102 -12.97 3.79 18.39
CA GLY A 102 -14.10 3.93 17.48
C GLY A 102 -13.73 4.60 16.17
N GLU A 103 -14.19 4.02 15.07
CA GLU A 103 -13.81 4.43 13.71
C GLU A 103 -13.91 5.95 13.57
N PHE A 104 -12.75 6.60 13.46
CA PHE A 104 -12.64 8.06 13.40
C PHE A 104 -13.24 8.60 12.09
N PHE A 105 -13.18 7.80 11.02
CA PHE A 105 -13.84 8.06 9.75
C PHE A 105 -15.08 7.19 9.59
N ASP A 106 -16.10 7.73 8.93
CA ASP A 106 -17.27 6.96 8.51
C ASP A 106 -16.94 6.16 7.23
N TYR A 107 -16.80 4.84 7.37
CA TYR A 107 -16.50 3.94 6.26
C TYR A 107 -17.75 3.47 5.49
N SER A 108 -18.96 3.75 6.00
CA SER A 108 -20.20 3.27 5.37
C SER A 108 -20.41 3.82 3.96
N ARG A 109 -19.79 4.97 3.66
CA ARG A 109 -19.90 5.69 2.39
C ARG A 109 -18.73 5.46 1.44
N LEU A 110 -17.86 4.48 1.71
CA LEU A 110 -16.72 4.18 0.85
C LEU A 110 -17.10 3.73 -0.57
N GLY A 111 -18.31 3.19 -0.76
CA GLY A 111 -18.83 2.82 -2.08
C GLY A 111 -19.35 4.00 -2.91
N GLU A 112 -19.52 5.18 -2.32
CA GLU A 112 -20.02 6.35 -3.05
C GLU A 112 -18.94 6.97 -3.94
N LEU A 113 -19.35 7.57 -5.06
CA LEU A 113 -18.45 8.41 -5.84
C LEU A 113 -18.29 9.77 -5.17
N SER A 114 -17.05 10.27 -5.17
CA SER A 114 -16.76 11.60 -4.64
C SER A 114 -17.50 12.67 -5.46
N LYS A 115 -17.98 13.71 -4.77
CA LYS A 115 -18.72 14.83 -5.36
C LYS A 115 -17.80 15.88 -5.99
N GLN A 116 -16.49 15.62 -6.03
CA GLN A 116 -15.50 16.54 -6.56
C GLN A 116 -15.60 16.67 -8.09
N PRO A 117 -15.11 17.78 -8.68
CA PRO A 117 -15.10 17.95 -10.13
C PRO A 117 -14.33 16.84 -10.85
N GLN A 118 -15.00 16.20 -11.79
CA GLN A 118 -14.47 15.10 -12.60
C GLN A 118 -13.88 15.65 -13.90
N HIS A 119 -12.58 15.43 -14.12
CA HIS A 119 -11.91 15.96 -15.31
C HIS A 119 -10.69 15.13 -15.69
N GLY A 120 -10.44 15.02 -17.01
CA GLY A 120 -9.23 14.41 -17.53
C GLY A 120 -7.98 15.27 -17.29
N LEU A 121 -6.81 14.66 -17.42
CA LEU A 121 -5.52 15.35 -17.36
C LEU A 121 -4.86 15.35 -18.75
N LEU A 122 -4.14 16.41 -19.07
CA LEU A 122 -3.36 16.46 -20.30
C LEU A 122 -2.32 15.32 -20.34
N ARG A 123 -2.20 14.68 -21.50
CA ARG A 123 -1.23 13.61 -21.76
C ARG A 123 -0.31 13.98 -22.90
N TYR A 124 0.92 13.49 -22.79
CA TYR A 124 1.89 13.61 -23.87
C TYR A 124 1.45 12.76 -25.06
N VAL A 125 1.18 13.41 -26.18
CA VAL A 125 0.89 12.75 -27.46
C VAL A 125 2.21 12.55 -28.20
N PRO A 126 2.67 11.30 -28.39
CA PRO A 126 3.94 11.04 -29.08
C PRO A 126 3.84 11.41 -30.57
N PRO A 127 4.80 12.19 -31.13
CA PRO A 127 4.78 12.58 -32.55
C PRO A 127 4.78 11.40 -33.53
N ARG A 128 5.38 10.28 -33.13
CA ARG A 128 5.46 9.04 -33.92
C ARG A 128 4.37 8.02 -33.56
N GLY A 129 3.35 8.44 -32.83
CA GLY A 129 2.31 7.55 -32.32
C GLY A 129 2.78 6.65 -31.17
N VAL A 130 1.86 5.79 -30.74
CA VAL A 130 2.07 4.84 -29.65
C VAL A 130 2.99 3.71 -30.13
N PRO A 131 3.98 3.24 -29.32
CA PRO A 131 4.83 2.12 -29.73
C PRO A 131 4.03 0.86 -30.06
N GLN A 132 4.44 0.14 -31.11
CA GLN A 132 3.74 -1.07 -31.57
C GLN A 132 3.48 -2.09 -30.46
N ARG A 133 4.45 -2.31 -29.55
CA ARG A 133 4.25 -3.24 -28.42
C ARG A 133 3.03 -2.90 -27.55
N THR A 134 2.76 -1.62 -27.35
CA THR A 134 1.61 -1.16 -26.57
C THR A 134 0.32 -1.23 -27.38
N ILE A 135 0.38 -1.05 -28.70
CA ILE A 135 -0.77 -1.30 -29.59
C ILE A 135 -1.15 -2.79 -29.51
N ASP A 136 -0.18 -3.68 -29.70
CA ASP A 136 -0.39 -5.13 -29.66
C ASP A 136 -0.93 -5.58 -28.28
N LEU A 137 -0.36 -5.07 -27.19
CA LEU A 137 -0.82 -5.39 -25.83
C LEU A 137 -2.30 -5.01 -25.61
N ARG A 138 -2.73 -3.87 -26.14
CA ARG A 138 -4.12 -3.39 -25.99
C ARG A 138 -5.10 -4.14 -26.88
N ALA A 139 -4.63 -4.60 -28.05
CA ALA A 139 -5.41 -5.39 -28.99
C ALA A 139 -5.49 -6.88 -28.60
N ASN A 140 -4.65 -7.34 -27.66
CA ASN A 140 -4.59 -8.74 -27.28
C ASN A 140 -5.83 -9.16 -26.46
N PRO A 141 -6.67 -10.10 -26.98
CA PRO A 141 -7.90 -10.53 -26.30
C PRO A 141 -7.64 -11.29 -24.99
N ASP A 142 -6.51 -12.01 -24.88
CA ASP A 142 -6.14 -12.72 -23.66
C ASP A 142 -5.72 -11.76 -22.55
N VAL A 143 -4.98 -10.69 -22.91
CA VAL A 143 -4.67 -9.60 -21.97
C VAL A 143 -5.95 -8.94 -21.49
N ARG A 144 -6.88 -8.64 -22.40
CA ARG A 144 -8.18 -8.06 -22.06
C ARG A 144 -8.96 -8.96 -21.09
N ARG A 145 -9.10 -10.25 -21.40
CA ARG A 145 -9.79 -11.22 -20.54
C ARG A 145 -9.15 -11.32 -19.16
N GLY A 146 -7.83 -11.51 -19.10
CA GLY A 146 -7.10 -11.59 -17.84
C GLY A 146 -7.18 -10.30 -17.02
N MET A 147 -7.21 -9.14 -17.68
CA MET A 147 -7.42 -7.86 -17.01
C MET A 147 -8.81 -7.76 -16.37
N LEU A 148 -9.87 -8.14 -17.10
CA LEU A 148 -11.23 -8.13 -16.58
C LEU A 148 -11.40 -9.10 -15.39
N GLU A 149 -10.88 -10.32 -15.49
CA GLU A 149 -10.86 -11.29 -14.38
C GLU A 149 -10.10 -10.76 -13.16
N THR A 150 -8.99 -10.05 -13.40
CA THR A 150 -8.21 -9.46 -12.31
C THR A 150 -8.94 -8.29 -11.66
N ILE A 151 -9.65 -7.46 -12.44
CA ILE A 151 -10.47 -6.36 -11.92
C ILE A 151 -11.62 -6.92 -11.09
N ASP A 152 -12.32 -7.93 -11.58
CA ASP A 152 -13.43 -8.60 -10.86
C ASP A 152 -12.97 -9.16 -9.50
N ARG A 153 -11.84 -9.86 -9.48
CA ARG A 153 -11.20 -10.28 -8.24
C ARG A 153 -10.91 -9.10 -7.31
N GLY A 154 -10.35 -8.02 -7.84
CA GLY A 154 -10.09 -6.80 -7.08
C GLY A 154 -11.34 -6.15 -6.50
N LEU A 155 -12.46 -6.18 -7.22
CA LEU A 155 -13.75 -5.67 -6.76
C LEU A 155 -14.25 -6.43 -5.53
N SER A 156 -14.23 -7.76 -5.57
CA SER A 156 -14.60 -8.59 -4.40
C SER A 156 -13.70 -8.36 -3.17
N MET A 157 -12.50 -7.81 -3.39
CA MET A 157 -11.54 -7.44 -2.35
C MET A 157 -11.64 -5.96 -1.93
N GLY A 158 -12.66 -5.23 -2.38
CA GLY A 158 -12.91 -3.83 -2.02
C GLY A 158 -12.13 -2.80 -2.84
N GLY A 159 -11.59 -3.18 -4.01
CA GLY A 159 -10.70 -2.32 -4.78
C GLY A 159 -11.34 -1.04 -5.34
N ALA A 160 -12.65 -1.04 -5.58
CA ALA A 160 -13.37 0.17 -5.97
C ALA A 160 -13.32 1.28 -4.89
N ASN A 161 -13.18 0.89 -3.62
CA ASN A 161 -13.21 1.81 -2.48
C ASN A 161 -11.84 2.44 -2.20
N TRP A 162 -10.78 1.98 -2.86
CA TRP A 162 -9.41 2.33 -2.48
C TRP A 162 -9.12 3.83 -2.52
N TYR A 163 -9.56 4.49 -3.60
CA TYR A 163 -9.38 5.93 -3.81
C TYR A 163 -10.48 6.80 -3.17
N ASN A 164 -11.50 6.22 -2.52
CA ASN A 164 -12.53 7.03 -1.90
C ASN A 164 -11.98 7.69 -0.63
N THR A 165 -11.78 9.00 -0.71
CA THR A 165 -11.27 9.85 0.38
C THR A 165 -12.30 10.86 0.86
N GLU A 166 -13.59 10.69 0.55
CA GLU A 166 -14.63 11.63 0.99
C GLU A 166 -14.69 11.75 2.53
N PRO A 167 -14.63 10.67 3.32
CA PRO A 167 -14.62 10.78 4.79
C PRO A 167 -13.40 11.58 5.30
N LEU A 168 -12.28 11.48 4.60
CA LEU A 168 -11.08 12.24 4.91
C LEU A 168 -11.28 13.73 4.65
N LEU A 169 -11.81 14.10 3.48
CA LEU A 169 -12.14 15.49 3.13
C LEU A 169 -13.16 16.09 4.11
N GLU A 170 -14.21 15.35 4.47
CA GLU A 170 -15.24 15.80 5.40
C GLU A 170 -14.64 16.21 6.74
N LYS A 171 -13.65 15.48 7.26
CA LYS A 171 -12.95 15.87 8.49
C LYS A 171 -12.11 17.13 8.34
N PHE A 172 -11.50 17.39 7.18
CA PHE A 172 -10.84 18.68 6.93
C PHE A 172 -11.86 19.84 6.91
N VAL A 173 -13.02 19.62 6.29
CA VAL A 173 -14.11 20.60 6.21
C VAL A 173 -14.75 20.86 7.57
N GLU A 174 -14.94 19.83 8.39
CA GLU A 174 -15.44 19.94 9.76
C GLU A 174 -14.58 20.90 10.60
N ILE A 175 -13.25 20.82 10.47
CA ILE A 175 -12.31 21.55 11.33
C ILE A 175 -11.99 22.95 10.80
N LEU A 176 -11.88 23.13 9.48
CA LEU A 176 -11.43 24.38 8.86
C LEU A 176 -12.52 25.13 8.09
N GLY A 177 -13.71 24.55 7.97
CA GLY A 177 -14.79 25.03 7.09
C GLY A 177 -14.57 24.63 5.63
N ARG A 178 -15.62 24.75 4.79
CA ARG A 178 -15.65 24.20 3.42
C ARG A 178 -14.46 24.60 2.55
N ARG A 179 -14.18 25.90 2.43
CA ARG A 179 -13.15 26.41 1.52
C ARG A 179 -11.74 26.05 2.01
N ARG A 180 -11.39 26.45 3.23
CA ARG A 180 -10.06 26.18 3.81
C ARG A 180 -9.81 24.70 4.04
N GLY A 181 -10.83 23.93 4.42
CA GLY A 181 -10.76 22.48 4.56
C GLY A 181 -10.43 21.81 3.24
N TYR A 182 -11.10 22.18 2.16
CA TYR A 182 -10.79 21.65 0.83
C TYR A 182 -9.37 22.00 0.36
N GLU A 183 -8.94 23.26 0.51
CA GLU A 183 -7.59 23.71 0.17
C GLU A 183 -6.52 22.94 0.97
N ALA A 184 -6.73 22.79 2.29
CA ALA A 184 -5.85 22.04 3.18
C ALA A 184 -5.80 20.54 2.84
N PHE A 185 -6.95 19.93 2.58
CA PHE A 185 -7.06 18.53 2.15
C PHE A 185 -6.28 18.29 0.85
N ARG A 186 -6.53 19.07 -0.20
CA ARG A 186 -5.82 18.94 -1.48
C ARG A 186 -4.31 19.16 -1.32
N LYS A 187 -3.91 20.12 -0.49
CA LYS A 187 -2.50 20.35 -0.18
C LYS A 187 -1.86 19.13 0.49
N PHE A 188 -2.52 18.54 1.49
CA PHE A 188 -2.05 17.31 2.12
C PHE A 188 -1.94 16.15 1.12
N ILE A 189 -2.99 15.89 0.34
CA ILE A 189 -2.99 14.84 -0.69
C ILE A 189 -1.88 15.10 -1.73
N GLY A 190 -1.65 16.35 -2.10
CA GLY A 190 -0.54 16.72 -2.97
C GLY A 190 0.82 16.32 -2.41
N TYR A 191 1.05 16.55 -1.11
CA TYR A 191 2.28 16.11 -0.46
C TYR A 191 2.40 14.59 -0.33
N VAL A 192 1.28 13.87 -0.13
CA VAL A 192 1.27 12.40 -0.20
C VAL A 192 1.67 11.93 -1.60
N ALA A 193 1.11 12.54 -2.64
CA ALA A 193 1.44 12.19 -4.02
C ALA A 193 2.90 12.50 -4.37
N ALA A 194 3.43 13.62 -3.87
CA ALA A 194 4.83 14.00 -4.00
C ALA A 194 5.79 12.96 -3.40
N ALA A 195 5.41 12.38 -2.25
CA ALA A 195 6.17 11.35 -1.53
C ALA A 195 5.98 9.91 -2.08
N SER A 196 5.05 9.70 -3.02
CA SER A 196 4.74 8.36 -3.56
C SER A 196 5.82 7.64 -4.39
N PRO A 197 6.80 8.31 -5.05
CA PRO A 197 7.79 7.58 -5.85
C PRO A 197 8.63 6.63 -4.98
N LYS A 198 8.54 5.31 -5.24
CA LYS A 198 9.34 4.27 -4.55
C LYS A 198 9.13 4.23 -3.02
N ALA A 199 8.00 4.71 -2.52
CA ALA A 199 7.58 4.59 -1.14
C ALA A 199 6.35 3.68 -1.03
N ARG A 200 6.18 3.03 0.12
CA ARG A 200 4.88 2.40 0.46
C ARG A 200 3.83 3.49 0.66
N VAL A 201 2.55 3.16 0.49
CA VAL A 201 1.46 4.15 0.67
C VAL A 201 1.47 4.72 2.09
N ALA A 202 1.58 3.87 3.10
CA ALA A 202 1.66 4.31 4.51
C ALA A 202 2.89 5.18 4.80
N GLU A 203 3.99 5.00 4.07
CA GLU A 203 5.18 5.86 4.15
C GLU A 203 4.96 7.19 3.44
N SER A 204 4.26 7.17 2.31
CA SER A 204 3.88 8.37 1.56
C SER A 204 2.96 9.27 2.40
N VAL A 205 2.00 8.69 3.12
CA VAL A 205 1.15 9.41 4.09
C VAL A 205 1.98 10.06 5.19
N ARG A 206 2.92 9.31 5.78
CA ARG A 206 3.82 9.82 6.83
C ARG A 206 4.67 10.98 6.31
N ASN A 207 5.39 10.80 5.22
CA ASN A 207 6.29 11.82 4.68
C ASN A 207 5.51 13.02 4.13
N GLY A 208 4.35 12.78 3.51
CA GLY A 208 3.43 13.83 3.08
C GLY A 208 2.91 14.67 4.24
N SER A 209 2.59 14.05 5.39
CA SER A 209 2.17 14.78 6.60
C SER A 209 3.27 15.69 7.16
N TYR A 210 4.54 15.31 7.01
CA TYR A 210 5.68 16.13 7.41
C TYR A 210 5.85 17.35 6.51
N TYR A 211 5.75 17.18 5.20
CA TYR A 211 5.77 18.31 4.26
C TYR A 211 4.58 19.24 4.47
N TYR A 212 3.38 18.69 4.66
CA TYR A 212 2.17 19.44 4.97
C TYR A 212 2.35 20.30 6.22
N MET A 213 2.74 19.69 7.35
CA MET A 213 2.94 20.41 8.62
C MET A 213 3.93 21.55 8.46
N ARG A 214 5.07 21.31 7.80
CA ARG A 214 6.10 22.35 7.61
C ARG A 214 5.63 23.52 6.77
N ASP A 215 4.93 23.23 5.67
CA ASP A 215 4.39 24.26 4.78
C ASP A 215 3.34 25.11 5.52
N VAL A 216 2.31 24.48 6.10
CA VAL A 216 1.21 25.24 6.72
C VAL A 216 1.57 25.91 8.04
N SER A 217 2.67 25.50 8.70
CA SER A 217 3.21 26.17 9.90
C SER A 217 4.23 27.26 9.59
N GLY A 218 4.48 27.57 8.31
CA GLY A 218 5.44 28.61 7.91
C GLY A 218 6.91 28.25 8.13
N LYS A 219 7.22 26.98 8.44
CA LYS A 219 8.60 26.49 8.62
C LYS A 219 9.35 26.27 7.31
N GLY A 220 8.66 26.41 6.17
CA GLY A 220 9.19 26.13 4.84
C GLY A 220 9.45 24.64 4.59
N LEU A 221 9.43 24.23 3.33
CA LEU A 221 9.75 22.85 2.96
C LEU A 221 11.24 22.54 3.16
N PRO A 222 11.61 21.26 3.38
CA PRO A 222 13.02 20.87 3.46
C PRO A 222 13.80 21.24 2.20
N ILE A 223 15.07 21.58 2.36
CA ILE A 223 15.96 21.88 1.24
C ILE A 223 16.18 20.59 0.44
N VAL A 224 16.11 20.70 -0.88
CA VAL A 224 16.26 19.54 -1.77
C VAL A 224 17.66 18.95 -1.64
N GLY A 225 17.73 17.67 -1.25
CA GLY A 225 18.97 16.92 -1.06
C GLY A 225 19.36 16.74 0.41
N GLU A 226 18.78 17.51 1.33
CA GLU A 226 18.99 17.29 2.76
C GLU A 226 18.30 16.02 3.24
N THR A 227 18.83 15.46 4.33
CA THR A 227 18.19 14.32 4.97
C THR A 227 16.99 14.78 5.78
N ASN A 228 15.81 14.30 5.44
CA ASN A 228 14.64 14.50 6.29
C ASN A 228 14.91 13.87 7.68
N PRO A 229 14.48 14.51 8.77
CA PRO A 229 14.63 13.94 10.10
C PRO A 229 13.91 12.59 10.18
N GLN A 230 14.43 11.68 11.00
CA GLN A 230 13.72 10.45 11.30
C GLN A 230 12.36 10.78 11.95
N PRO A 231 11.29 10.03 11.64
CA PRO A 231 11.21 8.87 10.76
C PRO A 231 10.88 9.22 9.28
N TYR A 232 10.99 10.47 8.85
CA TYR A 232 10.52 10.96 7.55
C TYR A 232 11.52 10.80 6.39
N GLY A 233 12.67 10.16 6.66
CA GLY A 233 13.67 9.82 5.66
C GLY A 233 13.19 8.74 4.69
N ASN A 234 13.67 8.80 3.44
CA ASN A 234 13.50 7.75 2.43
C ASN A 234 14.71 7.79 1.46
N PRO A 235 15.18 6.66 0.92
CA PRO A 235 16.27 6.65 -0.07
C PRO A 235 16.01 7.51 -1.32
N PHE A 236 14.74 7.79 -1.64
CA PHE A 236 14.30 8.63 -2.76
C PHE A 236 13.82 10.03 -2.30
N GLN A 237 14.11 10.44 -1.06
CA GLN A 237 13.61 11.70 -0.48
C GLN A 237 13.97 12.95 -1.29
N ARG A 238 15.12 12.99 -1.97
CA ARG A 238 15.48 14.12 -2.86
C ARG A 238 14.40 14.36 -3.90
N ARG A 239 13.88 13.29 -4.50
CA ARG A 239 12.77 13.38 -5.48
C ARG A 239 11.46 13.78 -4.80
N HIS A 240 11.20 13.29 -3.59
CA HIS A 240 10.02 13.65 -2.81
C HIS A 240 10.00 15.14 -2.48
N GLN A 241 11.13 15.69 -2.02
CA GLN A 241 11.33 17.11 -1.74
C GLN A 241 11.12 17.96 -3.00
N MET A 242 11.75 17.60 -4.14
CA MET A 242 11.53 18.30 -5.41
C MET A 242 10.04 18.34 -5.80
N ASN A 243 9.32 17.24 -5.60
CA ASN A 243 7.89 17.20 -5.86
C ASN A 243 7.08 18.01 -4.84
N ALA A 244 7.47 18.01 -3.57
CA ALA A 244 6.82 18.81 -2.54
C ALA A 244 6.94 20.31 -2.87
N HIS A 245 8.12 20.76 -3.30
CA HIS A 245 8.32 22.15 -3.77
C HIS A 245 7.42 22.49 -4.96
N ARG A 246 7.20 21.56 -5.90
CA ARG A 246 6.25 21.77 -7.02
C ARG A 246 4.80 21.88 -6.53
N VAL A 247 4.40 21.03 -5.59
CA VAL A 247 3.07 21.09 -4.97
C VAL A 247 2.86 22.45 -4.29
N ALA A 248 3.85 22.93 -3.51
CA ALA A 248 3.79 24.26 -2.90
C ALA A 248 3.73 25.39 -3.94
N ALA A 249 4.40 25.23 -5.08
CA ALA A 249 4.44 26.20 -6.18
C ALA A 249 3.21 26.16 -7.12
N GLY A 250 2.14 25.44 -6.77
CA GLY A 250 0.88 25.43 -7.54
C GLY A 250 0.53 24.10 -8.22
N GLY A 251 1.29 23.04 -8.00
CA GLY A 251 0.89 21.67 -8.34
C GLY A 251 1.87 20.88 -9.20
N LEU A 252 1.42 19.71 -9.65
CA LEU A 252 2.23 18.77 -10.45
C LEU A 252 1.79 18.81 -11.91
N ASN A 253 2.69 19.20 -12.81
CA ASN A 253 2.39 19.24 -14.24
C ASN A 253 2.20 17.80 -14.80
N PRO A 254 1.02 17.44 -15.33
CA PRO A 254 0.73 16.08 -15.79
C PRO A 254 1.53 15.64 -17.02
N LEU A 255 2.11 16.58 -17.80
CA LEU A 255 2.95 16.24 -18.96
C LEU A 255 4.36 15.79 -18.57
N THR A 256 4.86 16.27 -17.43
CA THR A 256 6.21 15.94 -16.93
C THR A 256 6.17 14.96 -15.76
N HIS A 257 5.05 14.91 -15.03
CA HIS A 257 4.84 14.09 -13.84
C HIS A 257 3.48 13.34 -13.89
N PRO A 258 3.18 12.61 -14.99
CA PRO A 258 1.84 12.06 -15.23
C PRO A 258 1.35 11.18 -14.08
N LYS A 259 2.20 10.27 -13.58
CA LYS A 259 1.88 9.38 -12.45
C LYS A 259 1.45 10.14 -11.20
N THR A 260 2.28 11.08 -10.73
CA THR A 260 1.99 11.76 -9.46
C THR A 260 0.87 12.77 -9.60
N ALA A 261 0.64 13.34 -10.79
CA ALA A 261 -0.50 14.18 -11.07
C ALA A 261 -1.82 13.38 -11.06
N SER A 262 -1.87 12.23 -11.75
CA SER A 262 -3.05 11.32 -11.67
C SER A 262 -3.31 10.88 -10.24
N PHE A 263 -2.27 10.49 -9.51
CA PHE A 263 -2.41 10.00 -8.15
C PHE A 263 -2.94 11.06 -7.19
N LEU A 264 -2.50 12.31 -7.35
CA LEU A 264 -3.05 13.46 -6.63
C LEU A 264 -4.53 13.64 -6.93
N GLU A 265 -4.94 13.65 -8.20
CA GLU A 265 -6.34 13.81 -8.58
C GLU A 265 -7.21 12.67 -8.07
N ASN A 266 -6.75 11.42 -8.20
CA ASN A 266 -7.50 10.25 -7.73
C ASN A 266 -7.74 10.29 -6.22
N LEU A 267 -6.70 10.59 -5.43
CA LEU A 267 -6.81 10.76 -3.98
C LEU A 267 -7.52 12.06 -3.56
N SER A 268 -7.74 13.00 -4.50
CA SER A 268 -8.50 14.23 -4.25
C SER A 268 -9.97 14.09 -4.65
N GLY A 269 -10.43 12.89 -5.02
CA GLY A 269 -11.82 12.62 -5.40
C GLY A 269 -12.14 12.75 -6.89
N ASN A 270 -11.13 12.89 -7.77
CA ASN A 270 -11.31 12.85 -9.22
C ASN A 270 -10.88 11.46 -9.76
N PRO A 271 -11.80 10.49 -9.92
CA PRO A 271 -11.52 9.19 -10.51
C PRO A 271 -11.29 9.16 -12.03
N THR A 272 -11.36 10.30 -12.73
CA THR A 272 -11.25 10.33 -14.20
C THR A 272 -9.85 9.94 -14.71
N PRO A 273 -8.72 10.50 -14.23
CA PRO A 273 -7.39 10.07 -14.68
C PRO A 273 -7.02 8.70 -14.10
N VAL A 274 -6.09 7.99 -14.77
CA VAL A 274 -5.57 6.71 -14.30
C VAL A 274 -4.15 6.89 -13.79
N THR A 275 -3.87 6.34 -12.61
CA THR A 275 -2.51 6.26 -12.09
C THR A 275 -1.79 5.04 -12.65
N ILE A 276 -1.14 5.18 -13.80
CA ILE A 276 -0.25 4.14 -14.36
C ILE A 276 1.06 4.10 -13.55
N ASP A 277 1.05 3.34 -12.47
CA ASP A 277 2.23 3.03 -11.66
C ASP A 277 2.95 1.76 -12.15
N MET A 278 3.90 1.25 -11.36
CA MET A 278 4.65 0.07 -11.75
C MET A 278 3.81 -1.21 -11.81
N HIS A 279 2.71 -1.29 -11.06
CA HIS A 279 1.86 -2.46 -11.02
C HIS A 279 0.81 -2.38 -12.14
N ALA A 280 0.20 -1.22 -12.34
CA ALA A 280 -0.70 -0.96 -13.46
C ALA A 280 -0.01 -1.13 -14.82
N PHE A 281 1.29 -0.83 -14.91
CA PHE A 281 2.06 -1.13 -16.12
C PHE A 281 2.40 -2.62 -16.25
N LYS A 282 2.81 -3.26 -15.14
CA LYS A 282 3.33 -4.62 -15.17
C LYS A 282 2.24 -5.67 -15.36
N LEU A 283 1.06 -5.48 -14.78
CA LEU A 283 -0.03 -6.45 -14.87
C LEU A 283 -0.38 -6.83 -16.33
N PRO A 284 -0.76 -5.89 -17.21
CA PRO A 284 -1.08 -6.24 -18.59
C PRO A 284 0.15 -6.76 -19.34
N ALA A 285 1.37 -6.33 -18.98
CA ALA A 285 2.59 -6.86 -19.57
C ALA A 285 2.83 -8.33 -19.21
N ILE A 286 2.60 -8.72 -17.95
CA ILE A 286 2.65 -10.12 -17.50
C ILE A 286 1.59 -10.93 -18.23
N LEU A 287 0.35 -10.44 -18.29
CA LEU A 287 -0.73 -11.14 -18.98
C LEU A 287 -0.44 -11.31 -20.48
N ALA A 288 0.26 -10.36 -21.10
CA ALA A 288 0.63 -10.43 -22.50
C ALA A 288 1.68 -11.50 -22.82
N GLN A 289 2.43 -11.97 -21.81
CA GLN A 289 3.52 -12.93 -21.98
C GLN A 289 4.49 -12.51 -23.11
N ASP A 290 4.79 -11.22 -23.23
CA ASP A 290 5.53 -10.64 -24.34
C ASP A 290 6.97 -10.25 -23.94
N PRO A 291 8.02 -10.86 -24.56
CA PRO A 291 9.43 -10.58 -24.27
C PRO A 291 9.81 -9.09 -24.36
N ARG A 292 9.08 -8.29 -25.17
CA ARG A 292 9.32 -6.85 -25.33
C ARG A 292 9.09 -6.06 -24.05
N TYR A 293 8.45 -6.65 -23.04
CA TYR A 293 8.25 -6.07 -21.70
C TYR A 293 9.21 -6.61 -20.64
N LEU A 294 10.11 -7.52 -20.98
CA LEU A 294 11.12 -8.01 -20.05
C LEU A 294 12.24 -7.00 -19.83
N VAL A 295 12.81 -7.02 -18.63
CA VAL A 295 13.98 -6.18 -18.28
C VAL A 295 15.22 -6.69 -19.00
N THR A 296 16.06 -5.76 -19.46
CA THR A 296 17.34 -6.08 -20.11
C THR A 296 18.52 -6.03 -19.14
N ALA A 297 18.28 -5.68 -17.87
CA ALA A 297 19.30 -5.55 -16.85
C ALA A 297 18.73 -5.86 -15.45
N TYR A 298 18.73 -7.13 -15.06
CA TYR A 298 18.26 -7.63 -13.77
C TYR A 298 19.42 -7.92 -12.81
N LYS A 299 19.31 -7.48 -11.54
CA LYS A 299 20.30 -7.81 -10.50
C LYS A 299 19.91 -9.14 -9.86
N THR A 300 20.75 -10.16 -10.01
CA THR A 300 20.48 -11.54 -9.58
C THR A 300 20.55 -11.76 -8.07
N GLY A 301 21.05 -10.78 -7.31
CA GLY A 301 21.29 -10.89 -5.87
C GLY A 301 22.66 -11.48 -5.52
N ILE A 302 23.33 -12.12 -6.48
CA ILE A 302 24.70 -12.61 -6.32
C ILE A 302 25.65 -11.41 -6.36
N LYS A 303 26.41 -11.21 -5.27
CA LYS A 303 27.38 -10.11 -5.15
C LYS A 303 28.45 -10.30 -6.23
N GLY A 304 28.68 -9.26 -7.04
CA GLY A 304 29.68 -9.27 -8.12
C GLY A 304 29.21 -9.89 -9.44
N ALA A 305 28.05 -10.57 -9.49
CA ALA A 305 27.55 -11.12 -10.74
C ALA A 305 27.12 -10.02 -11.73
N PRO A 306 27.32 -10.24 -13.05
CA PRO A 306 26.80 -9.32 -14.07
C PRO A 306 25.27 -9.25 -14.01
N ARG A 307 24.72 -8.14 -14.53
CA ARG A 307 23.27 -8.01 -14.67
C ARG A 307 22.78 -8.97 -15.76
N LEU A 308 21.70 -9.69 -15.47
CA LEU A 308 21.07 -10.61 -16.40
C LEU A 308 20.16 -9.87 -17.39
N ASN A 309 20.35 -10.09 -18.68
CA ASN A 309 19.39 -9.67 -19.71
C ASN A 309 18.28 -10.73 -19.82
N VAL A 310 17.21 -10.55 -19.04
CA VAL A 310 16.10 -11.51 -18.98
C VAL A 310 15.45 -11.70 -20.35
N ARG A 311 15.29 -10.62 -21.12
CA ARG A 311 14.73 -10.71 -22.48
C ARG A 311 15.52 -11.68 -23.34
N GLN A 312 16.83 -11.46 -23.44
CA GLN A 312 17.72 -12.29 -24.25
C GLN A 312 17.77 -13.74 -23.74
N ALA A 313 17.76 -13.94 -22.43
CA ALA A 313 17.72 -15.28 -21.84
C ALA A 313 16.43 -16.03 -22.22
N VAL A 314 15.29 -15.35 -22.32
CA VAL A 314 14.04 -15.97 -22.79
C VAL A 314 14.06 -16.20 -24.30
N GLU A 315 14.50 -15.22 -25.09
CA GLU A 315 14.60 -15.33 -26.56
C GLU A 315 15.58 -16.43 -27.01
N SER A 316 16.62 -16.70 -26.21
CA SER A 316 17.58 -17.79 -26.46
C SER A 316 17.17 -19.15 -25.86
N GLY A 317 16.05 -19.23 -25.14
CA GLY A 317 15.59 -20.46 -24.50
C GLY A 317 16.30 -20.82 -23.17
N GLN A 318 17.23 -19.99 -22.68
CA GLN A 318 17.88 -20.17 -21.38
C GLN A 318 16.91 -19.99 -20.19
N MET A 319 15.81 -19.28 -20.41
CA MET A 319 14.74 -19.08 -19.44
C MET A 319 13.37 -19.30 -20.08
N GLN A 320 12.45 -19.93 -19.35
CA GLN A 320 11.07 -20.09 -19.79
C GLN A 320 10.21 -18.91 -19.32
N MET A 321 9.31 -18.45 -20.19
CA MET A 321 8.40 -17.32 -19.89
C MET A 321 7.51 -17.61 -18.66
N SER A 322 7.02 -18.85 -18.53
CA SER A 322 6.17 -19.30 -17.43
C SER A 322 6.87 -19.27 -16.05
N GLY A 323 8.21 -19.32 -16.02
CA GLY A 323 9.01 -19.27 -14.79
C GLY A 323 9.37 -17.87 -14.33
N LEU A 324 8.88 -16.81 -14.99
CA LEU A 324 9.30 -15.45 -14.69
C LEU A 324 8.60 -14.88 -13.46
N ARG A 325 9.40 -14.29 -12.57
CA ARG A 325 8.92 -13.57 -11.39
C ARG A 325 8.55 -12.13 -11.73
N PRO A 326 7.76 -11.43 -10.89
CA PRO A 326 7.36 -10.05 -11.16
C PRO A 326 8.53 -9.07 -11.32
N ALA A 327 9.71 -9.38 -10.77
CA ALA A 327 10.90 -8.54 -10.89
C ALA A 327 11.62 -8.65 -12.25
N HIS A 328 11.27 -9.65 -13.07
CA HIS A 328 11.81 -9.86 -14.42
C HIS A 328 11.08 -9.01 -15.49
N TRP A 329 9.99 -8.35 -15.11
CA TRP A 329 9.17 -7.50 -15.97
C TRP A 329 9.51 -6.03 -15.77
N GLN A 330 9.44 -5.24 -16.84
CA GLN A 330 9.62 -3.79 -16.76
C GLN A 330 8.59 -3.18 -15.81
N ALA A 331 9.04 -2.16 -15.07
CA ALA A 331 8.26 -1.55 -13.99
C ALA A 331 7.85 -0.11 -14.30
N ILE A 332 8.22 0.44 -15.45
CA ILE A 332 7.97 1.84 -15.80
C ILE A 332 7.59 1.89 -17.28
N PRO A 333 6.43 2.46 -17.65
CA PRO A 333 6.09 2.68 -19.05
C PRO A 333 7.02 3.72 -19.67
N ARG A 334 7.25 3.63 -20.98
CA ARG A 334 7.88 4.72 -21.72
C ARG A 334 6.97 5.94 -21.69
N LYS A 335 7.54 7.14 -21.83
CA LYS A 335 6.76 8.39 -21.88
C LYS A 335 5.64 8.35 -22.94
N THR A 336 5.92 7.70 -24.07
CA THR A 336 5.02 7.51 -25.22
C THR A 336 3.90 6.48 -24.97
N GLU A 337 3.90 5.77 -23.85
CA GLU A 337 2.96 4.67 -23.55
C GLU A 337 1.93 5.05 -22.49
N TYR A 338 2.21 6.06 -21.66
CA TYR A 338 1.37 6.40 -20.51
C TYR A 338 -0.08 6.71 -20.91
N GLY A 339 -0.27 7.61 -21.89
CA GLY A 339 -1.60 7.98 -22.37
C GLY A 339 -2.36 6.78 -22.94
N ALA A 340 -1.71 5.95 -23.77
CA ALA A 340 -2.32 4.77 -24.36
C ALA A 340 -2.74 3.71 -23.31
N LEU A 341 -1.95 3.57 -22.24
CA LEU A 341 -2.30 2.67 -21.14
C LEU A 341 -3.44 3.26 -20.29
N GLU A 342 -3.46 4.57 -20.05
CA GLU A 342 -4.61 5.22 -19.42
C GLU A 342 -5.89 5.03 -20.23
N ASP A 343 -5.84 5.19 -21.55
CA ASP A 343 -6.98 4.95 -22.44
C ASP A 343 -7.44 3.48 -22.36
N TYR A 344 -6.50 2.54 -22.22
CA TYR A 344 -6.80 1.13 -22.06
C TYR A 344 -7.58 0.85 -20.77
N TYR A 345 -7.10 1.35 -19.62
CA TYR A 345 -7.81 1.22 -18.34
C TYR A 345 -9.16 1.95 -18.36
N THR A 346 -9.24 3.13 -18.99
CA THR A 346 -10.49 3.88 -19.18
C THR A 346 -11.50 3.08 -20.00
N GLY A 347 -11.04 2.40 -21.05
CA GLY A 347 -11.87 1.51 -21.87
C GLY A 347 -12.44 0.33 -21.09
N LEU A 348 -11.59 -0.34 -20.29
CA LEU A 348 -12.03 -1.42 -19.39
C LEU A 348 -13.04 -0.91 -18.35
N GLY A 349 -12.82 0.29 -17.80
CA GLY A 349 -13.76 0.90 -16.87
C GLY A 349 -15.12 1.17 -17.49
N ARG A 350 -15.15 1.73 -18.71
CA ARG A 350 -16.39 1.97 -19.45
C ARG A 350 -17.18 0.68 -19.68
N GLU A 351 -16.51 -0.40 -20.03
CA GLU A 351 -17.14 -1.72 -20.21
C GLU A 351 -17.77 -2.24 -18.91
N LEU A 352 -17.12 -2.01 -17.78
CA LEU A 352 -17.59 -2.46 -16.47
C LEU A 352 -18.54 -1.47 -15.78
N GLY A 353 -18.85 -0.32 -16.40
CA GLY A 353 -19.61 0.75 -15.74
C GLY A 353 -18.88 1.39 -14.56
N MET A 354 -17.55 1.36 -14.56
CA MET A 354 -16.68 1.84 -13.49
C MET A 354 -15.89 3.10 -13.87
N PRO A 355 -15.65 4.01 -12.91
CA PRO A 355 -14.68 5.08 -13.08
C PRO A 355 -13.24 4.56 -13.28
N PRO A 356 -12.41 5.22 -14.12
CA PRO A 356 -11.08 4.72 -14.48
C PRO A 356 -10.13 4.44 -13.30
N SER A 357 -10.10 5.31 -12.28
CA SER A 357 -9.25 5.09 -11.11
C SER A 357 -9.68 3.88 -10.28
N GLN A 358 -10.98 3.61 -10.17
CA GLN A 358 -11.51 2.43 -9.48
C GLN A 358 -11.18 1.17 -10.27
N THR A 359 -11.28 1.19 -11.60
CA THR A 359 -10.84 0.09 -12.46
C THR A 359 -9.36 -0.22 -12.25
N GLN A 360 -8.51 0.82 -12.19
CA GLN A 360 -7.08 0.65 -11.92
C GLN A 360 -6.80 0.11 -10.53
N ALA A 361 -7.48 0.61 -9.49
CA ALA A 361 -7.33 0.14 -8.11
C ALA A 361 -7.76 -1.31 -7.95
N SER A 362 -8.90 -1.70 -8.54
CA SER A 362 -9.35 -3.09 -8.56
C SER A 362 -8.35 -3.99 -9.29
N ALA A 363 -7.87 -3.61 -10.48
CA ALA A 363 -6.82 -4.37 -11.16
C ALA A 363 -5.54 -4.50 -10.31
N TRP A 364 -5.16 -3.43 -9.60
CA TRP A 364 -3.99 -3.42 -8.72
C TRP A 364 -4.13 -4.38 -7.55
N ILE A 365 -5.31 -4.42 -6.91
CA ILE A 365 -5.60 -5.28 -5.76
C ILE A 365 -5.73 -6.74 -6.19
N GLY A 366 -6.54 -7.02 -7.20
CA GLY A 366 -6.71 -8.38 -7.71
C GLY A 366 -5.43 -8.96 -8.32
N GLY A 367 -4.60 -8.10 -8.92
CA GLY A 367 -3.32 -8.46 -9.55
C GLY A 367 -2.12 -8.41 -8.62
N GLY A 368 -2.34 -8.23 -7.30
CA GLY A 368 -1.27 -8.02 -6.34
C GLY A 368 -0.26 -9.17 -6.29
N SER A 369 -0.73 -10.42 -6.30
CA SER A 369 0.12 -11.62 -6.32
C SER A 369 0.94 -11.75 -7.61
N LEU A 370 0.37 -11.34 -8.75
CA LEU A 370 1.05 -11.40 -10.05
C LEU A 370 2.11 -10.31 -10.20
N THR A 371 1.88 -9.12 -9.64
CA THR A 371 2.78 -7.98 -9.86
C THR A 371 3.77 -7.73 -8.71
N GLY A 372 3.59 -8.46 -7.59
CA GLY A 372 4.42 -8.37 -6.39
C GLY A 372 4.05 -7.19 -5.49
N VAL A 373 2.76 -6.80 -5.44
CA VAL A 373 2.25 -5.80 -4.49
C VAL A 373 2.28 -6.40 -3.08
N ALA A 374 2.76 -5.64 -2.11
CA ALA A 374 2.72 -6.03 -0.69
C ALA A 374 1.31 -5.83 -0.10
N SER A 375 1.02 -6.53 0.99
CA SER A 375 -0.29 -6.68 1.66
C SER A 375 -1.04 -5.39 2.06
N ASP A 376 -0.42 -4.21 2.00
CA ASP A 376 -1.08 -2.93 2.34
C ASP A 376 -2.18 -2.57 1.32
N GLY A 377 -2.20 -3.21 0.14
CA GLY A 377 -3.16 -2.90 -0.93
C GLY A 377 -4.62 -3.23 -0.62
N LEU A 378 -4.89 -4.04 0.41
CA LEU A 378 -6.26 -4.42 0.77
C LEU A 378 -7.02 -3.34 1.53
N LYS A 379 -6.31 -2.37 2.12
CA LYS A 379 -6.91 -1.30 2.92
C LYS A 379 -7.27 -0.10 2.04
N PRO A 380 -8.48 0.46 2.15
CA PRO A 380 -8.79 1.76 1.58
C PRO A 380 -7.80 2.83 2.06
N PHE A 381 -7.53 3.84 1.24
CA PHE A 381 -6.54 4.87 1.59
C PHE A 381 -6.86 5.58 2.92
N VAL A 382 -8.15 5.83 3.19
CA VAL A 382 -8.62 6.45 4.44
C VAL A 382 -8.23 5.64 5.67
N GLU A 383 -8.31 4.30 5.60
CA GLU A 383 -7.89 3.42 6.69
C GLU A 383 -6.38 3.51 6.93
N ILE A 384 -5.57 3.64 5.87
CA ILE A 384 -4.12 3.83 5.98
C ILE A 384 -3.80 5.17 6.69
N VAL A 385 -4.58 6.21 6.43
CA VAL A 385 -4.46 7.49 7.16
C VAL A 385 -4.87 7.32 8.61
N GLN A 386 -6.01 6.65 8.89
CA GLN A 386 -6.46 6.36 10.25
C GLN A 386 -5.40 5.57 11.04
N ASP A 387 -4.79 4.56 10.44
CA ASP A 387 -3.70 3.78 11.05
C ASP A 387 -2.54 4.69 11.48
N ARG A 388 -2.23 5.74 10.72
CA ARG A 388 -1.19 6.72 11.07
C ARG A 388 -1.63 7.66 12.18
N VAL A 389 -2.89 8.10 12.17
CA VAL A 389 -3.48 8.90 13.27
C VAL A 389 -3.43 8.10 14.56
N ASN A 390 -3.93 6.86 14.56
CA ASN A 390 -3.97 5.97 15.72
C ASN A 390 -2.57 5.66 16.27
N LYS A 391 -1.60 5.40 15.39
CA LYS A 391 -0.19 5.20 15.81
C LYS A 391 0.38 6.45 16.47
N THR A 392 0.07 7.62 15.92
CA THR A 392 0.52 8.91 16.49
C THR A 392 -0.19 9.18 17.83
N ALA A 393 -1.50 8.94 17.92
CA ALA A 393 -2.29 9.10 19.14
C ALA A 393 -1.73 8.25 20.29
N LYS A 394 -1.45 6.98 20.01
CA LYS A 394 -0.79 6.07 20.95
C LYS A 394 0.60 6.58 21.38
N ALA A 395 1.38 7.17 20.47
CA ALA A 395 2.70 7.70 20.78
C ALA A 395 2.65 8.92 21.72
N TYR A 396 1.65 9.78 21.57
CA TYR A 396 1.49 11.01 22.35
C TYR A 396 0.63 10.84 23.61
N GLY A 397 -0.05 9.70 23.77
CA GLY A 397 -0.97 9.47 24.88
C GLY A 397 -2.22 10.36 24.83
N VAL A 398 -2.66 10.76 23.63
CA VAL A 398 -3.85 11.61 23.42
C VAL A 398 -4.84 10.94 22.47
N PRO A 399 -6.14 11.32 22.48
CA PRO A 399 -7.13 10.72 21.59
C PRO A 399 -6.85 10.98 20.09
N PRO A 400 -7.23 10.05 19.18
CA PRO A 400 -7.09 10.23 17.72
C PRO A 400 -7.67 11.54 17.18
N ASP A 401 -8.84 11.96 17.69
CA ASP A 401 -9.48 13.24 17.31
C ASP A 401 -8.58 14.44 17.55
N GLN A 402 -7.82 14.44 18.66
CA GLN A 402 -6.91 15.53 18.99
C GLN A 402 -5.71 15.55 18.04
N ILE A 403 -5.09 14.39 17.79
CA ILE A 403 -4.01 14.26 16.80
C ILE A 403 -4.46 14.77 15.44
N TRP A 404 -5.65 14.39 15.00
CA TRP A 404 -6.17 14.79 13.71
C TRP A 404 -6.37 16.31 13.61
N ARG A 405 -6.96 16.93 14.64
CA ARG A 405 -7.12 18.40 14.72
C ARG A 405 -5.77 19.12 14.72
N ASP A 406 -4.80 18.63 15.50
CA ASP A 406 -3.48 19.25 15.58
C ASP A 406 -2.68 19.05 14.29
N PHE A 407 -2.82 17.91 13.62
CA PHE A 407 -2.25 17.66 12.30
C PHE A 407 -2.83 18.61 11.25
N ILE A 408 -4.16 18.69 11.12
CA ILE A 408 -4.82 19.59 10.15
C ILE A 408 -4.38 21.04 10.33
N ARG A 409 -4.23 21.48 11.58
CA ARG A 409 -3.79 22.84 11.94
C ARG A 409 -2.27 23.04 11.82
N GLY A 410 -1.52 22.02 11.38
CA GLY A 410 -0.08 22.13 11.16
C GLY A 410 0.77 22.15 12.42
N LYS A 411 0.23 21.74 13.56
CA LYS A 411 1.00 21.70 14.82
C LYS A 411 1.91 20.48 14.89
N ILE A 412 1.45 19.35 14.33
CA ILE A 412 2.18 18.08 14.32
C ILE A 412 2.13 17.43 12.94
N SER A 413 3.06 16.52 12.67
CA SER A 413 2.99 15.56 11.56
C SER A 413 2.65 14.17 12.09
N LEU A 414 2.15 13.28 11.22
CA LEU A 414 1.79 11.92 11.60
C LEU A 414 3.05 11.05 11.68
N ILE A 415 3.28 10.41 12.83
CA ILE A 415 4.50 9.67 13.14
C ILE A 415 4.43 8.22 12.62
N ALA A 416 5.60 7.65 12.27
CA ALA A 416 5.84 6.22 12.42
C ALA A 416 6.70 6.03 13.66
N LEU A 417 6.15 5.42 14.72
CA LEU A 417 6.89 5.09 15.94
C LEU A 417 8.14 4.30 15.54
N GLY A 418 9.31 4.91 15.76
CA GLY A 418 10.61 4.39 15.37
C GLY A 418 11.70 5.44 15.64
N GLY A 419 12.05 5.61 16.91
CA GLY A 419 13.14 6.47 17.37
C GLY A 419 12.72 7.38 18.51
N GLY A 420 13.13 7.04 19.74
CA GLY A 420 12.78 7.74 20.98
C GLY A 420 13.33 9.17 21.06
N ALA A 421 12.64 10.11 20.42
CA ALA A 421 12.72 11.51 20.79
C ALA A 421 11.64 11.76 21.83
N ALA A 422 12.05 11.84 23.09
CA ALA A 422 11.28 12.51 24.13
C ALA A 422 10.88 13.89 23.60
N LEU A 423 9.58 14.09 23.39
CA LEU A 423 9.04 15.41 23.16
C LEU A 423 9.18 16.16 24.48
N THR A 424 10.19 17.02 24.57
CA THR A 424 10.14 18.16 25.48
C THR A 424 8.96 19.03 25.03
N MET A 425 7.78 18.77 25.61
CA MET A 425 6.70 19.74 25.57
C MET A 425 7.19 20.95 26.36
N GLY A 426 7.73 21.95 25.65
CA GLY A 426 7.98 23.26 26.21
C GLY A 426 6.67 23.79 26.78
N THR A 427 6.59 23.87 28.10
CA THR A 427 5.62 24.68 28.80
C THR A 427 5.81 26.11 28.32
N ALA A 428 4.89 26.59 27.49
CA ALA A 428 4.79 28.00 27.15
C ALA A 428 4.42 28.74 28.44
N ASN A 429 5.44 29.26 29.13
CA ASN A 429 5.27 30.14 30.27
C ASN A 429 4.67 31.45 29.73
N GLN A 430 3.43 31.74 30.13
CA GLN A 430 2.82 33.05 29.94
C GLN A 430 3.58 34.05 30.81
N SER A 431 4.53 34.79 30.22
CA SER A 431 4.95 36.05 30.79
C SER A 431 3.88 37.11 30.49
N GLN A 432 3.23 37.57 31.56
CA GLN A 432 2.39 38.76 31.54
C GLN A 432 3.18 39.99 31.09
N PRO A 433 2.52 40.98 30.45
CA PRO A 433 3.15 42.25 30.14
C PRO A 433 3.28 43.10 31.41
N THR A 434 4.51 43.44 31.79
CA THR A 434 4.78 44.50 32.76
C THR A 434 4.55 45.87 32.12
N THR A 435 3.59 46.60 32.68
CA THR A 435 3.42 48.05 32.57
C THR A 435 4.56 48.83 33.24
N ALA A 436 4.67 50.12 32.86
CA ALA A 436 5.54 51.20 33.35
C ALA A 436 6.88 51.32 32.60
N GLY A 437 7.36 52.51 32.21
CA GLY A 437 6.93 53.88 32.47
C GLY A 437 7.91 54.84 31.78
N ARG A 438 7.51 56.11 31.68
CA ARG A 438 8.23 57.27 31.14
C ARG A 438 9.66 57.41 31.72
N GLU A 439 10.61 57.83 30.87
CA GLU A 439 11.22 59.17 30.86
C GLU A 439 11.84 59.45 29.48
#